data_AF-A0A7X8LNV7-F1
#
_entry.id   AF-A0A7X8LNV7-F1
#
_cell.length_a   1.000
_cell.length_b   1.000
_cell.length_c   1.000
_cell.angle_alpha   90.00
_cell.angle_beta   90.00
_cell.angle_gamma   90.00
#
_symmetry.space_group_name_H-M   'P 1'
#
loop_
_entity.id
_entity.type
_entity.pdbx_description
1 polymer ?
#
loop_
_entity_poly.entity_id
_entity_poly.type
_entity_poly.pdbx_seq_one_letter_code
_entity_poly.pdbx_strand_id
1 'polypeptide(L)'
;MKEKVMSLDQALNLVQDGMLLAMGGNGMHRNATLFALGLTLKPVKDLKVCAAAPGIAADILVGTGKADRAYFGFFGLENEAGLAPGMRKAMQGANPTAKATEGS
;
A
#
# COMPACT_ATOMS: atom_id res chain seq x y z
N MET A 1 13.61 -28.21 4.08
CA MET A 1 13.11 -26.84 3.79
C MET A 1 14.31 -25.94 3.56
N LYS A 2 14.24 -24.97 2.63
CA LYS A 2 15.30 -23.94 2.51
C LYS A 2 15.17 -22.96 3.68
N GLU A 3 16.29 -22.47 4.18
CA GLU A 3 16.33 -21.33 5.11
C GLU A 3 15.76 -20.09 4.39
N LYS A 4 14.86 -19.36 5.06
CA LYS A 4 14.14 -18.20 4.49
C LYS A 4 14.10 -17.01 5.43
N VAL A 5 14.66 -17.14 6.64
CA VAL A 5 14.79 -16.01 7.56
C VAL A 5 15.74 -14.99 6.94
N MET A 6 15.28 -13.75 6.86
CA MET A 6 16.06 -12.61 6.34
C MET A 6 15.68 -11.34 7.11
N SER A 7 16.55 -10.34 7.04
CA SER A 7 16.29 -9.03 7.63
C SER A 7 15.19 -8.29 6.86
N LEU A 8 14.61 -7.28 7.50
CA LEU A 8 13.64 -6.40 6.85
C LEU A 8 14.25 -5.73 5.61
N ASP A 9 15.50 -5.24 5.70
CA ASP A 9 16.17 -4.59 4.57
C ASP A 9 16.34 -5.52 3.38
N GLN A 10 16.73 -6.77 3.63
CA GLN A 10 16.83 -7.80 2.60
C GLN A 10 15.47 -8.03 1.93
N ALA A 11 14.38 -8.10 2.70
CA ALA A 11 13.04 -8.26 2.15
C ALA A 11 12.59 -7.04 1.32
N LEU A 12 12.91 -5.82 1.75
CA LEU A 12 12.58 -4.58 1.02
C LEU A 12 13.31 -4.52 -0.33
N ASN A 13 14.55 -4.98 -0.39
CA ASN A 13 15.36 -5.00 -1.62
C ASN A 13 14.87 -6.01 -2.66
N LEU A 14 13.90 -6.87 -2.33
CA LEU A 14 13.24 -7.75 -3.29
C LEU A 14 12.18 -7.02 -4.13
N VAL A 15 11.69 -5.87 -3.66
CA VAL A 15 10.67 -5.08 -4.34
C VAL A 15 11.31 -4.21 -5.41
N GLN A 16 10.75 -4.24 -6.61
CA GLN A 16 11.22 -3.47 -7.77
C GLN A 16 10.14 -2.49 -8.23
N ASP A 17 10.56 -1.50 -9.01
CA ASP A 17 9.65 -0.52 -9.59
C ASP A 17 8.52 -1.20 -10.36
N GLY A 18 7.31 -0.64 -10.26
CA GLY A 18 6.17 -1.13 -11.04
C GLY A 18 5.41 -2.33 -10.46
N MET A 19 5.95 -3.01 -9.45
CA MET A 19 5.37 -4.24 -8.90
C MET A 19 3.98 -4.03 -8.29
N LEU A 20 3.13 -5.06 -8.43
CA LEU A 20 1.85 -5.17 -7.72
C LEU A 20 2.05 -5.93 -6.41
N LEU A 21 1.84 -5.25 -5.29
CA LEU A 21 1.96 -5.81 -3.95
C LEU A 21 0.58 -6.20 -3.42
N ALA A 22 0.41 -7.49 -3.14
CA ALA A 22 -0.73 -7.97 -2.37
C ALA A 22 -0.54 -7.58 -0.90
N MET A 23 -1.44 -6.77 -0.37
CA MET A 23 -1.36 -6.26 1.00
C MET A 23 -2.22 -7.11 1.92
N GLY A 24 -1.58 -7.82 2.86
CA GLY A 24 -2.28 -8.54 3.92
C GLY A 24 -2.86 -7.61 5.00
N GLY A 25 -3.65 -8.18 5.90
CA GLY A 25 -4.39 -7.43 6.91
C GLY A 25 -5.77 -6.97 6.44
N ASN A 26 -6.48 -6.24 7.29
CA ASN A 26 -7.80 -5.67 6.99
C ASN A 26 -8.03 -4.42 7.85
N GLY A 27 -8.27 -3.27 7.22
CA GLY A 27 -8.48 -2.00 7.92
C GLY A 27 -7.32 -1.67 8.86
N MET A 28 -7.56 -1.60 10.18
CA MET A 28 -6.50 -1.37 11.17
C MET A 28 -5.80 -2.64 11.69
N HIS A 29 -6.18 -3.84 11.23
CA HIS A 29 -5.72 -5.10 11.82
C HIS A 29 -4.61 -5.79 11.02
N ARG A 30 -3.52 -6.14 11.72
CA ARG A 30 -2.40 -6.97 11.22
C ARG A 30 -1.78 -6.48 9.90
N ASN A 31 -1.72 -5.16 9.73
CA ASN A 31 -1.07 -4.53 8.57
C ASN A 31 0.45 -4.74 8.60
N ALA A 32 1.05 -4.88 7.41
CA ALA A 32 2.50 -4.90 7.24
C ALA A 32 3.11 -3.49 7.34
N THR A 33 2.80 -2.75 8.41
CA THR A 33 3.10 -1.31 8.54
C THR A 33 4.59 -1.02 8.49
N LEU A 34 5.42 -1.79 9.19
CA LEU A 34 6.88 -1.59 9.16
C LEU A 34 7.47 -1.86 7.78
N PHE A 35 6.91 -2.80 7.01
CA PHE A 35 7.33 -3.05 5.64
C PHE A 35 6.98 -1.88 4.73
N ALA A 36 5.75 -1.34 4.83
CA ALA A 36 5.34 -0.17 4.09
C ALA A 36 6.22 1.06 4.41
N LEU A 37 6.46 1.33 5.69
CA LEU A 37 7.37 2.40 6.12
C LEU A 37 8.80 2.18 5.61
N GLY A 38 9.29 0.94 5.61
CA GLY A 38 10.60 0.62 5.04
C GLY A 38 10.69 0.93 3.55
N LEU A 39 9.64 0.65 2.78
CA LEU A 39 9.60 0.97 1.35
C LEU A 39 9.61 2.48 1.07
N THR A 40 9.08 3.32 1.97
CA THR A 40 9.14 4.78 1.78
C THR A 40 10.57 5.31 1.78
N LEU A 41 11.50 4.61 2.44
CA LEU A 41 12.93 4.93 2.51
C LEU A 41 13.73 4.40 1.31
N LYS A 42 13.15 3.51 0.50
CA LYS A 42 13.81 2.94 -0.69
C LYS A 42 13.54 3.80 -1.92
N PRO A 43 14.39 3.77 -2.96
CA PRO A 43 14.17 4.56 -4.19
C PRO A 43 13.04 4.01 -5.07
N VAL A 44 12.45 2.86 -4.70
CA VAL A 44 11.39 2.20 -5.46
C VAL A 44 10.18 3.10 -5.69
N LYS A 45 9.55 2.96 -6.85
CA LYS A 45 8.42 3.79 -7.31
C LYS A 45 7.44 3.01 -8.20
N ASP A 46 6.36 3.69 -8.57
CA ASP A 46 5.33 3.21 -9.50
C ASP A 46 4.68 1.88 -9.05
N LEU A 47 4.69 1.63 -7.74
CA LEU A 47 4.12 0.42 -7.14
C LEU A 47 2.60 0.44 -7.25
N LYS A 48 2.02 -0.74 -7.10
CA LYS A 48 0.57 -0.94 -7.10
C LYS A 48 0.23 -1.74 -5.86
N VAL A 49 -0.92 -1.49 -5.27
CA VAL A 49 -1.40 -2.25 -4.10
C VAL A 49 -2.69 -2.98 -4.45
N CYS A 50 -2.86 -4.20 -3.95
CA CYS A 50 -4.09 -4.96 -4.06
C CYS A 50 -4.47 -5.55 -2.71
N ALA A 51 -5.70 -5.32 -2.25
CA ALA A 51 -6.29 -6.01 -1.11
C ALA A 51 -7.81 -5.81 -1.10
N ALA A 52 -8.55 -6.75 -0.50
CA ALA A 52 -10.01 -6.62 -0.38
C ALA A 52 -10.41 -5.38 0.45
N ALA A 53 -9.73 -5.18 1.58
CA ALA A 53 -9.89 -4.04 2.49
C ALA A 53 -8.53 -3.48 2.91
N PRO A 54 -7.82 -2.72 2.03
CA PRO A 54 -6.49 -2.20 2.33
C PRO A 54 -6.50 -1.30 3.56
N GLY A 55 -5.52 -1.52 4.42
CA GLY A 55 -5.35 -0.78 5.66
C GLY A 55 -4.21 0.24 5.63
N ILE A 56 -3.70 0.59 6.81
CA ILE A 56 -2.71 1.66 6.98
C ILE A 56 -1.43 1.45 6.15
N ALA A 57 -1.02 0.20 5.92
CA ALA A 57 0.15 -0.09 5.10
C ALA A 57 -0.03 0.38 3.64
N ALA A 58 -1.23 0.17 3.07
CA ALA A 58 -1.55 0.65 1.73
C ALA A 58 -1.72 2.18 1.70
N ASP A 59 -2.36 2.75 2.73
CA ASP A 59 -2.53 4.21 2.84
C ASP A 59 -1.19 4.95 2.90
N ILE A 60 -0.21 4.41 3.62
CA ILE A 60 1.17 4.94 3.65
C ILE A 60 1.79 4.93 2.26
N LEU A 61 1.73 3.81 1.53
CA LEU A 61 2.37 3.69 0.22
C LEU A 61 1.73 4.61 -0.81
N VAL A 62 0.39 4.73 -0.81
CA VAL A 62 -0.33 5.64 -1.70
C VAL A 62 -0.09 7.10 -1.31
N GLY A 63 -0.20 7.42 -0.01
CA GLY A 63 -0.04 8.78 0.51
C GLY A 63 1.39 9.34 0.36
N THR A 64 2.40 8.47 0.30
CA THR A 64 3.81 8.85 0.04
C THR A 64 4.18 8.83 -1.44
N GLY A 65 3.23 8.53 -2.34
CA GLY A 65 3.48 8.44 -3.78
C GLY A 65 4.35 7.25 -4.19
N LYS A 66 4.58 6.28 -3.29
CA LYS A 66 5.28 5.03 -3.63
C LYS A 66 4.41 4.14 -4.50
N ALA A 67 3.11 4.15 -4.26
CA ALA A 67 2.12 3.45 -5.07
C ALA A 67 1.20 4.42 -5.81
N ASP A 68 1.02 4.20 -7.12
CA ASP A 68 0.21 5.04 -8.01
C ASP A 68 -1.15 4.40 -8.36
N ARG A 69 -1.39 3.16 -7.92
CA ARG A 69 -2.62 2.42 -8.21
C ARG A 69 -3.03 1.52 -7.06
N ALA A 70 -4.33 1.46 -6.80
CA ALA A 70 -4.91 0.56 -5.82
C ALA A 70 -6.06 -0.25 -6.42
N TYR A 71 -6.02 -1.56 -6.21
CA TYR A 71 -7.08 -2.52 -6.54
C TYR A 71 -7.74 -2.97 -5.24
N PHE A 72 -9.02 -2.68 -5.05
CA PHE A 72 -9.69 -2.95 -3.77
C PHE A 72 -11.21 -3.08 -3.89
N GLY A 73 -11.82 -3.74 -2.89
CA GLY A 73 -13.28 -3.73 -2.71
C GLY A 73 -13.74 -2.55 -1.85
N PHE A 74 -13.05 -2.31 -0.74
CA PHE A 74 -13.25 -1.15 0.13
C PHE A 74 -11.89 -0.60 0.58
N PHE A 75 -11.66 0.70 0.60
CA PHE A 75 -10.40 1.27 1.11
C PHE A 75 -10.72 2.25 2.24
N GLY A 76 -10.35 1.82 3.46
CA GLY A 76 -10.53 2.58 4.69
C GLY A 76 -9.82 1.90 5.85
N LEU A 77 -9.42 2.67 6.85
CA LEU A 77 -8.85 2.21 8.11
C LEU A 77 -9.96 1.73 9.06
N GLU A 78 -11.13 2.36 8.97
CA GLU A 78 -12.35 2.03 9.70
C GLU A 78 -13.58 2.47 8.89
N ASN A 79 -14.78 2.20 9.39
CA ASN A 79 -16.03 2.32 8.62
C ASN A 79 -16.76 3.66 8.78
N GLU A 80 -16.64 4.31 9.93
CA GLU A 80 -17.53 5.39 10.38
C GLU A 80 -16.98 6.80 10.07
N ALA A 81 -15.67 7.01 10.22
CA ALA A 81 -15.02 8.32 10.06
C ALA A 81 -14.31 8.48 8.70
N GLY A 82 -14.37 7.48 7.81
CA GLY A 82 -13.78 7.53 6.48
C GLY A 82 -12.27 7.75 6.51
N LEU A 83 -11.59 7.15 7.48
CA LEU A 83 -10.14 7.29 7.66
C LEU A 83 -9.39 6.57 6.54
N ALA A 84 -8.71 7.31 5.67
CA ALA A 84 -7.62 6.89 4.76
C ALA A 84 -7.07 8.15 4.07
N PRO A 85 -6.42 9.06 4.82
CA PRO A 85 -6.10 10.39 4.32
C PRO A 85 -5.08 10.38 3.19
N GLY A 86 -4.16 9.41 3.16
CA GLY A 86 -3.17 9.26 2.09
C GLY A 86 -3.86 8.94 0.77
N MET A 87 -4.68 7.89 0.75
CA MET A 87 -5.49 7.49 -0.39
C MET A 87 -6.41 8.63 -0.83
N ARG A 88 -7.18 9.20 0.11
CA ARG A 88 -8.13 10.27 -0.19
C ARG A 88 -7.44 11.45 -0.87
N LYS A 89 -6.32 11.93 -0.33
CA LYS A 89 -5.57 13.04 -0.92
C LYS A 89 -4.98 12.70 -2.29
N ALA A 90 -4.50 11.47 -2.48
CA ALA A 90 -3.88 11.04 -3.73
C ALA A 90 -4.91 10.87 -4.88
N MET A 91 -6.17 10.56 -4.56
CA MET A 91 -7.20 10.27 -5.57
C MET A 91 -8.21 11.39 -5.78
N GLN A 92 -8.36 12.32 -4.84
CA GLN A 92 -9.32 13.42 -4.94
C GLN A 92 -8.74 14.67 -5.64
N GLY A 93 -9.63 15.51 -6.15
CA GLY A 93 -9.30 16.84 -6.68
C GLY A 93 -8.91 16.83 -8.17
N ALA A 94 -8.38 17.96 -8.64
CA ALA A 94 -8.13 18.20 -10.07
C ALA A 94 -6.92 17.43 -10.64
N ASN A 95 -5.94 17.10 -9.80
CA ASN A 95 -4.68 16.46 -10.21
C ASN A 95 -4.40 15.21 -9.34
N PRO A 96 -5.14 14.11 -9.53
CA PRO A 96 -4.91 12.89 -8.77
C PRO A 96 -3.54 12.28 -9.09
N THR A 97 -2.83 11.87 -8.04
CA THR A 97 -1.51 11.20 -8.12
C THR A 97 -1.62 9.68 -8.04
N ALA A 98 -2.78 9.15 -7.69
CA ALA A 98 -3.06 7.72 -7.68
C ALA A 98 -4.44 7.40 -8.29
N LYS A 99 -4.61 6.15 -8.74
CA LYS A 99 -5.85 5.66 -9.36
C LYS A 99 -6.44 4.50 -8.58
N ALA A 100 -7.75 4.57 -8.28
CA ALA A 100 -8.52 3.41 -7.88
C ALA A 100 -8.86 2.58 -9.13
N THR A 101 -8.80 1.26 -9.02
CA THR A 101 -9.25 0.33 -10.06
C THR A 101 -10.14 -0.70 -9.42
N GLU A 102 -11.32 -0.92 -9.99
CA GLU A 102 -12.21 -1.99 -9.54
C GLU A 102 -11.50 -3.34 -9.67
N GLY A 103 -11.58 -4.14 -8.60
CA GLY A 103 -11.25 -5.56 -8.70
C GLY A 103 -12.36 -6.23 -9.49
N SER A 104 -12.04 -6.67 -10.71
CA SER A 104 -12.94 -7.45 -11.58
C SER A 104 -13.55 -8.66 -10.88
#